data_AF-A0A2K2VV84-F1
#
_entry.id   AF-A0A2K2VV84-F1
#
_cell.length_a   1.000
_cell.length_b   1.000
_cell.length_c   1.000
_cell.angle_alpha   90.00
_cell.angle_beta   90.00
_cell.angle_gamma   90.00
#
_symmetry.space_group_name_H-M   'P 1'
#
loop_
_entity.id
_entity.type
_entity.pdbx_description
1 polymer ?
#
loop_
_entity_poly.entity_id
_entity_poly.type
_entity_poly.pdbx_seq_one_letter_code
_entity_poly.pdbx_strand_id
1 'polypeptide(L)'
;MSKWQAFFDKINTLIHQVTVGNELWRFIASLGVLVIGFLILETLWRSANRQIKASVEKKGLDPEVWNLSLLLPPLRLAFAALLLRLAEVPLVLPGQLRQILHGLETLILALAIILLLFQVVGLLDRLRGALPAAAQDALPERTLAKFKSAFRVVALIGVAAVYLQTQKAFFPEWLWKYAWWRYVLIVIVVFAVYLVSRLSGKFLSGMTAALRESEEQMRLRLLLKAAIWPIRLLLATIAVYAAKSIIQLPAMVTRIADGAIGVLGILAVILFVYGLLDVVQYELTKYAQREETGVDQTFVQMVRIFSRVIVIAVGAIYLLRAISGKPMSTLLAGLGIGGLAIALASQDTLKNFFGSIVIMLDKPFRVGQRVVVEGNDGVVEEIGFRSTRVRTLTGHLVTVPNEKMASANIENIGHRPSIRRLSNITITYDTPLQKVEKAVNIIRNILDNHEGMHPDFPPRVYFNEFNDASLNILMIYWYHPPDYWAFVAFSERVNLQIMHEFEKEGIEFAFPTTTTYLAHDERRPLSISLSSGAPLPGQRDSRE
;
A
#
# COMPACT_ATOMS: atom_id res chain seq x y z
N MET A 1 -45.96 50.82 -33.01
CA MET A 1 -47.07 49.84 -33.13
C MET A 1 -46.86 48.86 -34.30
N SER A 2 -46.37 49.29 -35.47
CA SER A 2 -46.22 48.43 -36.67
C SER A 2 -45.28 47.21 -36.55
N LYS A 3 -44.20 47.29 -35.76
CA LYS A 3 -43.26 46.15 -35.59
C LYS A 3 -43.82 44.98 -34.79
N TRP A 4 -44.76 45.23 -33.87
CA TRP A 4 -45.40 44.19 -33.06
C TRP A 4 -46.50 43.47 -33.85
N GLN A 5 -47.29 44.19 -34.65
CA GLN A 5 -48.26 43.57 -35.56
C GLN A 5 -47.57 42.68 -36.60
N ALA A 6 -46.50 43.17 -37.24
CA ALA A 6 -45.71 42.37 -38.18
C ALA A 6 -45.09 41.11 -37.54
N PHE A 7 -44.79 41.15 -36.24
CA PHE A 7 -44.30 39.99 -35.49
C PHE A 7 -45.41 38.97 -35.23
N PHE A 8 -46.59 39.42 -34.79
CA PHE A 8 -47.74 38.54 -34.57
C PHE A 8 -48.23 37.90 -35.87
N ASP A 9 -48.26 38.63 -36.99
CA ASP A 9 -48.61 38.07 -38.29
C ASP A 9 -47.59 37.02 -38.76
N LYS A 10 -46.30 37.25 -38.48
CA LYS A 10 -45.24 36.28 -38.77
C LYS A 10 -45.35 35.02 -37.89
N ILE A 11 -45.77 35.15 -36.64
CA ILE A 11 -46.08 33.99 -35.78
C ILE A 11 -47.31 33.25 -36.30
N ASN A 12 -48.37 33.97 -36.70
CA ASN A 12 -49.61 33.35 -37.14
C ASN A 12 -49.41 32.55 -38.44
N THR A 13 -48.61 33.07 -39.37
CA THR A 13 -48.21 32.35 -40.59
C THR A 13 -47.35 31.12 -40.30
N LEU A 14 -46.41 31.20 -39.34
CA LEU A 14 -45.62 30.04 -38.90
C LEU A 14 -46.48 28.96 -38.21
N ILE A 15 -47.45 29.36 -37.38
CA ILE A 15 -48.41 28.43 -36.75
C ILE A 15 -49.27 27.76 -37.81
N HIS A 16 -49.75 28.52 -38.81
CA HIS A 16 -50.52 27.97 -39.93
C HIS A 16 -49.71 26.97 -40.78
N GLN A 17 -48.40 27.20 -40.97
CA GLN A 17 -47.52 26.23 -41.65
C GLN A 17 -47.36 24.93 -40.85
N VAL A 18 -47.30 25.01 -39.52
CA VAL A 18 -47.18 23.84 -38.64
C VAL A 18 -48.47 23.02 -38.62
N THR A 19 -49.64 23.65 -38.66
CA THR A 19 -50.95 22.96 -38.67
C THR A 19 -51.25 22.31 -40.03
N VAL A 20 -50.80 22.90 -41.14
CA VAL A 20 -50.96 22.32 -42.49
C VAL A 20 -49.95 21.22 -42.77
N GLY A 21 -48.73 21.31 -42.20
CA GLY A 21 -47.64 20.37 -42.45
C GLY A 21 -47.61 19.13 -41.55
N ASN A 22 -48.54 18.98 -40.59
CA ASN A 22 -48.56 17.86 -39.64
C ASN A 22 -49.94 17.24 -39.50
N GLU A 23 -49.99 15.91 -39.52
CA GLU A 23 -51.19 15.14 -39.21
C GLU A 23 -51.50 15.14 -37.71
N LEU A 24 -52.78 15.01 -37.35
CA LEU A 24 -53.28 15.08 -35.97
C LEU A 24 -52.53 14.14 -35.00
N TRP A 25 -52.15 12.94 -35.46
CA TRP A 25 -51.44 11.96 -34.62
C TRP A 25 -50.07 12.44 -34.15
N ARG A 26 -49.39 13.32 -34.91
CA ARG A 26 -48.09 13.89 -34.53
C ARG A 26 -48.21 14.86 -33.36
N PHE A 27 -49.27 15.66 -33.34
CA PHE A 27 -49.60 16.52 -32.21
C PHE A 27 -49.97 15.70 -30.97
N ILE A 28 -50.75 14.63 -31.14
CA ILE A 28 -51.10 13.71 -30.05
C ILE A 28 -49.84 13.01 -29.51
N ALA A 29 -48.93 12.57 -30.39
CA ALA A 29 -47.67 11.97 -29.99
C ALA A 29 -46.77 12.95 -29.21
N SER A 30 -46.62 14.19 -29.70
CA SER A 30 -45.88 15.26 -29.02
C SER A 30 -46.48 15.58 -27.65
N LEU A 31 -47.81 15.70 -27.55
CA LEU A 31 -48.50 15.98 -26.30
C LEU A 31 -48.38 14.81 -25.32
N GLY A 32 -48.48 13.57 -25.83
CA GLY A 32 -48.27 12.34 -25.07
C GLY A 32 -46.88 12.28 -24.45
N VAL A 33 -45.82 12.63 -25.21
CA VAL A 33 -44.45 12.70 -24.71
C VAL A 33 -44.33 13.70 -23.55
N LEU A 34 -44.92 14.89 -23.65
CA LEU A 34 -44.88 15.90 -22.59
C LEU A 34 -45.63 15.45 -21.33
N VAL A 35 -46.87 14.97 -21.48
CA VAL A 35 -47.73 14.60 -20.35
C VAL A 35 -47.24 13.33 -19.64
N ILE A 36 -46.98 12.26 -20.39
CA ILE A 36 -46.49 10.99 -19.85
C ILE A 36 -45.09 11.18 -19.28
N GLY A 37 -44.23 11.92 -19.98
CA GLY A 37 -42.89 12.24 -19.52
C GLY A 37 -42.89 12.96 -18.17
N PHE A 38 -43.72 13.98 -18.01
CA PHE A 38 -43.80 14.72 -16.75
C PHE A 38 -44.35 13.88 -15.59
N LEU A 39 -45.35 13.02 -15.86
CA LEU A 39 -45.87 12.06 -14.88
C LEU A 39 -44.81 11.04 -14.44
N ILE A 40 -44.02 10.52 -15.38
CA ILE A 40 -42.92 9.58 -15.08
C ILE A 40 -41.87 10.27 -14.21
N LEU A 41 -41.43 11.49 -14.56
CA LEU A 41 -40.46 12.25 -13.76
C LEU A 41 -40.92 12.42 -12.31
N GLU A 42 -42.17 12.85 -12.13
CA GLU A 42 -42.73 13.12 -10.81
C GLU A 42 -42.83 11.83 -9.97
N THR A 43 -43.18 10.72 -10.61
CA THR A 43 -43.29 9.41 -9.96
C THR A 43 -41.91 8.86 -9.58
N LEU A 44 -40.94 8.91 -10.49
CA LEU A 44 -39.56 8.48 -10.27
C LEU A 44 -38.88 9.31 -9.18
N TRP A 45 -39.04 10.64 -9.21
CA TRP A 45 -38.45 11.50 -8.20
C TRP A 45 -39.03 11.23 -6.81
N ARG A 46 -40.35 11.07 -6.69
CA ARG A 46 -41.00 10.71 -5.42
C ARG A 46 -40.52 9.36 -4.90
N SER A 47 -40.20 8.42 -5.77
CA SER A 47 -39.64 7.11 -5.41
C SER A 47 -38.19 7.25 -4.93
N ALA A 48 -37.33 7.92 -5.71
CA ALA A 48 -35.92 8.13 -5.39
C ALA A 48 -35.74 8.91 -4.07
N ASN A 49 -36.48 10.00 -3.87
CA ASN A 49 -36.40 10.79 -2.64
C ASN A 49 -36.83 9.99 -1.40
N ARG A 50 -37.81 9.08 -1.54
CA ARG A 50 -38.21 8.17 -0.46
C ARG A 50 -37.11 7.15 -0.13
N GLN A 51 -36.52 6.53 -1.15
CA GLN A 51 -35.43 5.54 -0.94
C GLN A 51 -34.18 6.15 -0.31
N ILE A 52 -33.82 7.38 -0.71
CA ILE A 52 -32.66 8.05 -0.15
C ILE A 52 -32.90 8.46 1.30
N LYS A 53 -34.08 9.01 1.64
CA LYS A 53 -34.45 9.30 3.03
C LYS A 53 -34.36 8.05 3.91
N ALA A 54 -34.94 6.93 3.47
CA ALA A 54 -34.86 5.66 4.19
C ALA A 54 -33.40 5.18 4.37
N SER A 55 -32.52 5.43 3.39
CA SER A 55 -31.09 5.06 3.47
C SER A 55 -30.28 5.95 4.41
N VAL A 56 -30.63 7.24 4.49
CA VAL A 56 -30.01 8.22 5.41
C VAL A 56 -30.42 7.93 6.85
N GLU A 57 -31.71 7.67 7.10
CA GLU A 57 -32.24 7.28 8.41
C GLU A 57 -31.61 5.96 8.90
N LYS A 58 -31.44 4.97 8.02
CA LYS A 58 -30.76 3.70 8.35
C LYS A 58 -29.30 3.87 8.78
N LYS A 59 -28.64 4.95 8.35
CA LYS A 59 -27.24 5.28 8.71
C LYS A 59 -27.11 6.24 9.90
N GLY A 60 -28.23 6.64 10.53
CA GLY A 60 -28.23 7.54 11.68
C GLY A 60 -27.76 8.96 11.36
N LEU A 61 -27.86 9.40 10.10
CA LEU A 61 -27.47 10.74 9.66
C LEU A 61 -28.69 11.69 9.67
N ASP A 62 -28.47 12.98 9.94
CA ASP A 62 -29.54 13.97 10.01
C ASP A 62 -30.30 14.10 8.66
N PRO A 63 -31.62 13.81 8.63
CA PRO A 63 -32.42 13.85 7.41
C PRO A 63 -32.54 15.25 6.79
N GLU A 64 -32.41 16.31 7.60
CA GLU A 64 -32.48 17.69 7.12
C GLU A 64 -31.23 18.14 6.37
N VAL A 65 -30.05 17.68 6.80
CA VAL A 65 -28.76 18.01 6.18
C VAL A 65 -28.65 17.34 4.80
N TRP A 66 -29.11 16.11 4.67
CA TRP A 66 -29.02 15.28 3.45
C TRP A 66 -30.30 15.30 2.59
N ASN A 67 -31.17 16.29 2.78
CA ASN A 67 -32.43 16.39 2.05
C ASN A 67 -32.22 16.75 0.56
N LEU A 68 -32.20 15.74 -0.31
CA LEU A 68 -32.01 15.87 -1.75
C LEU A 68 -33.19 16.50 -2.49
N SER A 69 -34.32 16.77 -1.82
CA SER A 69 -35.48 17.45 -2.41
C SER A 69 -35.14 18.82 -3.02
N LEU A 70 -34.04 19.43 -2.59
CA LEU A 70 -33.47 20.68 -3.11
C LEU A 70 -32.98 20.61 -4.56
N LEU A 71 -32.64 19.41 -5.04
CA LEU A 71 -32.22 19.20 -6.42
C LEU A 71 -33.41 19.00 -7.37
N LEU A 72 -34.64 18.93 -6.85
CA LEU A 72 -35.84 18.73 -7.67
C LEU A 72 -36.11 19.89 -8.65
N PRO A 73 -36.09 21.17 -8.23
CA PRO A 73 -36.38 22.28 -9.14
C PRO A 73 -35.45 22.34 -10.38
N PRO A 74 -34.10 22.22 -10.25
CA PRO A 74 -33.23 22.21 -11.43
C PRO A 74 -33.42 20.94 -12.27
N LEU A 75 -33.64 19.78 -11.63
CA LEU A 75 -33.88 18.53 -12.35
C LEU A 75 -35.18 18.58 -13.18
N ARG A 76 -36.24 19.21 -12.64
CA ARG A 76 -37.50 19.47 -13.35
C ARG A 76 -37.29 20.31 -14.59
N LEU A 77 -36.49 21.37 -14.50
CA LEU A 77 -36.20 22.23 -15.65
C LEU A 77 -35.35 21.52 -16.69
N ALA A 78 -34.30 20.80 -16.28
CA ALA A 78 -33.47 20.01 -17.19
C ALA A 78 -34.29 18.93 -17.92
N PHE A 79 -35.17 18.25 -17.19
CA PHE A 79 -36.07 17.25 -17.77
C PHE A 79 -37.13 17.90 -18.65
N ALA A 80 -37.67 19.07 -18.29
CA ALA A 80 -38.59 19.83 -19.14
C ALA A 80 -37.93 20.21 -20.47
N ALA A 81 -36.66 20.65 -20.46
CA ALA A 81 -35.90 20.89 -21.70
C ALA A 81 -35.76 19.61 -22.54
N LEU A 82 -35.44 18.47 -21.91
CA LEU A 82 -35.33 17.18 -22.59
C LEU A 82 -36.68 16.71 -23.18
N LEU A 83 -37.78 16.86 -22.43
CA LEU A 83 -39.12 16.55 -22.93
C LEU A 83 -39.52 17.45 -24.09
N LEU A 84 -39.15 18.72 -24.06
CA LEU A 84 -39.40 19.67 -25.13
C LEU A 84 -38.66 19.27 -26.41
N ARG A 85 -37.45 18.74 -26.29
CA ARG A 85 -36.69 18.15 -27.40
C ARG A 85 -37.30 16.85 -27.93
N LEU A 86 -37.76 15.96 -27.03
CA LEU A 86 -38.40 14.71 -27.44
C LEU A 86 -39.77 14.94 -28.10
N ALA A 87 -40.50 15.96 -27.65
CA ALA A 87 -41.76 16.40 -28.22
C ALA A 87 -41.58 16.98 -29.64
N GLU A 88 -40.38 17.47 -29.98
CA GLU A 88 -40.07 17.95 -31.32
C GLU A 88 -39.97 16.81 -32.36
N VAL A 89 -39.46 15.64 -31.96
CA VAL A 89 -39.18 14.50 -32.86
C VAL A 89 -40.35 14.11 -33.78
N PRO A 90 -41.60 13.99 -33.30
CA PRO A 90 -42.75 13.65 -34.15
C PRO A 90 -43.25 14.83 -35.02
N LEU A 91 -42.81 16.07 -34.79
CA LEU A 91 -43.32 17.27 -35.45
C LEU A 91 -42.44 17.71 -36.64
N VAL A 92 -43.07 18.06 -37.76
CA VAL A 92 -42.42 18.77 -38.87
C VAL A 92 -42.54 20.27 -38.62
N LEU A 93 -41.46 20.88 -38.15
CA LEU A 93 -41.40 22.30 -37.83
C LEU A 93 -40.65 23.09 -38.93
N PRO A 94 -41.13 24.28 -39.32
CA PRO A 94 -40.38 25.23 -40.12
C PRO A 94 -39.04 25.57 -39.46
N GLY A 95 -37.98 25.78 -40.25
CA GLY A 95 -36.63 26.01 -39.72
C GLY A 95 -36.51 27.16 -38.71
N GLN A 96 -37.30 28.23 -38.87
CA GLN A 96 -37.34 29.35 -37.93
C GLN A 96 -37.97 28.94 -36.58
N LEU A 97 -39.01 28.11 -36.59
CA LEU A 97 -39.68 27.66 -35.37
C LEU A 97 -38.81 26.67 -34.60
N ARG A 98 -38.11 25.77 -35.32
CA ARG A 98 -37.11 24.85 -34.75
C ARG A 98 -35.98 25.61 -34.05
N GLN A 99 -35.47 26.69 -34.66
CA GLN A 99 -34.45 27.53 -34.01
C GLN A 99 -34.97 28.16 -32.70
N ILE A 100 -36.21 28.67 -32.68
CA ILE A 100 -36.84 29.25 -31.48
C ILE A 100 -37.00 28.17 -30.39
N LEU A 101 -37.42 26.98 -30.78
CA LEU A 101 -37.61 25.86 -29.87
C LEU A 101 -36.28 25.41 -29.23
N HIS A 102 -35.22 25.27 -30.03
CA HIS A 102 -33.86 25.00 -29.54
C HIS A 102 -33.32 26.13 -28.64
N GLY A 103 -33.63 27.39 -28.97
CA GLY A 103 -33.30 28.57 -28.16
C GLY A 103 -33.95 28.52 -26.78
N LEU A 104 -35.22 28.11 -26.72
CA LEU A 104 -35.96 27.92 -25.49
C LEU A 104 -35.45 26.71 -24.70
N GLU A 105 -35.18 25.57 -25.34
CA GLU A 105 -34.61 24.38 -24.71
C GLU A 105 -33.29 24.72 -23.99
N THR A 106 -32.36 25.33 -24.71
CA THR A 106 -31.04 25.71 -24.16
C THR A 106 -31.15 26.77 -23.06
N LEU A 107 -32.16 27.65 -23.11
CA LEU A 107 -32.43 28.64 -22.06
C LEU A 107 -32.93 27.93 -20.78
N ILE A 108 -33.88 27.00 -20.91
CA ILE A 108 -34.41 26.23 -19.79
C ILE A 108 -33.28 25.40 -19.15
N LEU A 109 -32.44 24.78 -19.96
CA LEU A 109 -31.29 24.00 -19.49
C LEU A 109 -30.24 24.89 -18.81
N ALA A 110 -29.96 26.09 -19.34
CA ALA A 110 -29.09 27.07 -18.68
C ALA A 110 -29.65 27.48 -17.31
N LEU A 111 -30.95 27.75 -17.22
CA LEU A 111 -31.61 28.11 -15.96
C LEU A 111 -31.58 26.96 -14.95
N ALA A 112 -31.75 25.72 -15.42
CA ALA A 112 -31.58 24.50 -14.63
C ALA A 112 -30.17 24.39 -14.03
N ILE A 113 -29.12 24.65 -14.83
CA ILE A 113 -27.73 24.61 -14.37
C ILE A 113 -27.47 25.71 -13.33
N ILE A 114 -27.94 26.93 -13.55
CA ILE A 114 -27.79 28.04 -12.60
C ILE A 114 -28.43 27.68 -11.26
N LEU A 115 -29.67 27.17 -11.29
CA LEU A 115 -30.38 26.76 -10.07
C LEU A 115 -29.66 25.61 -9.37
N LEU A 116 -29.14 24.63 -10.11
CA LEU A 116 -28.35 23.54 -9.55
C LEU A 116 -27.10 24.06 -8.85
N LEU A 117 -26.34 24.95 -9.50
CA LEU A 117 -25.14 25.56 -8.92
C LEU A 117 -25.48 26.37 -7.65
N PHE A 118 -26.62 27.07 -7.64
CA PHE A 118 -27.06 27.84 -6.48
C PHE A 118 -27.48 26.95 -5.31
N GLN A 119 -28.13 25.82 -5.59
CA GLN A 119 -28.50 24.81 -4.61
C GLN A 119 -27.25 24.14 -4.01
N VAL A 120 -26.28 23.78 -4.85
CA VAL A 120 -24.99 23.19 -4.41
C VAL A 120 -24.23 24.15 -3.49
N VAL A 121 -24.21 25.44 -3.81
CA VAL A 121 -23.62 26.47 -2.93
C VAL A 121 -24.43 26.67 -1.65
N GLY A 122 -25.74 26.45 -1.69
CA GLY A 122 -26.62 26.47 -0.51
C GLY A 122 -26.35 25.32 0.46
N LEU A 123 -25.85 24.17 -0.03
CA LEU A 123 -25.44 23.07 0.84
C LEU A 123 -24.28 23.44 1.76
N LEU A 124 -23.48 24.46 1.42
CA LEU A 124 -22.39 24.94 2.29
C LEU A 124 -22.90 25.47 3.64
N ASP A 125 -24.12 26.04 3.69
CA ASP A 125 -24.70 26.49 4.96
C ASP A 125 -25.02 25.31 5.88
N ARG A 126 -25.45 24.19 5.30
CA ARG A 126 -25.81 22.97 6.03
C ARG A 126 -24.60 22.17 6.44
N LEU A 127 -23.60 22.11 5.56
CA LEU A 127 -22.29 21.56 5.89
C LEU A 127 -21.66 22.34 7.05
N ARG A 128 -21.81 23.68 7.10
CA ARG A 128 -21.39 24.48 8.26
C ARG A 128 -22.16 24.11 9.53
N GLY A 129 -23.48 23.91 9.45
CA GLY A 129 -24.28 23.48 10.59
C GLY A 129 -23.90 22.08 11.13
N ALA A 130 -23.41 21.20 10.25
CA ALA A 130 -22.91 19.88 10.61
C ALA A 130 -21.45 19.90 11.15
N LEU A 131 -20.76 21.05 11.09
CA LEU A 131 -19.43 21.18 11.66
C LEU A 131 -19.50 21.42 13.19
N PRO A 132 -18.49 20.99 13.96
CA PRO A 132 -18.34 21.29 15.38
C PRO A 132 -18.39 22.80 15.68
N ALA A 133 -18.87 23.21 16.86
CA ALA A 133 -19.04 24.62 17.23
C ALA A 133 -17.78 25.48 17.01
N ALA A 134 -16.60 24.98 17.38
CA ALA A 134 -15.32 25.66 17.13
C ALA A 134 -15.02 25.93 15.64
N ALA A 135 -15.50 25.06 14.75
CA ALA A 135 -15.42 25.22 13.30
C ALA A 135 -16.47 26.17 12.72
N GLN A 136 -17.58 26.39 13.42
CA GLN A 136 -18.60 27.36 13.04
C GLN A 136 -18.16 28.81 13.31
N ASP A 137 -17.43 29.05 14.41
CA ASP A 137 -16.95 30.38 14.82
C ASP A 137 -15.78 30.89 13.97
N ALA A 138 -14.85 30.00 13.61
CA ALA A 138 -13.70 30.33 12.78
C ALA A 138 -14.01 30.45 11.28
N LEU A 139 -15.25 30.16 10.87
CA LEU A 139 -15.82 30.47 9.56
C LEU A 139 -16.75 31.69 9.70
N PRO A 140 -16.27 32.94 9.55
CA PRO A 140 -17.12 34.10 9.67
C PRO A 140 -18.22 34.04 8.63
N GLU A 141 -19.47 34.30 9.03
CA GLU A 141 -20.61 34.39 8.11
C GLU A 141 -20.35 35.32 6.94
N ARG A 142 -19.63 36.41 7.21
CA ARG A 142 -19.20 37.37 6.19
C ARG A 142 -18.33 36.72 5.09
N THR A 143 -17.46 35.78 5.44
CA THR A 143 -16.57 35.10 4.48
C THR A 143 -17.34 34.08 3.65
N LEU A 144 -18.19 33.28 4.31
CA LEU A 144 -19.06 32.33 3.63
C LEU A 144 -20.04 33.05 2.69
N ALA A 145 -20.69 34.13 3.15
CA ALA A 145 -21.60 34.93 2.34
C ALA A 145 -20.89 35.54 1.11
N LYS A 146 -19.67 36.08 1.27
CA LYS A 146 -18.84 36.59 0.16
C LYS A 146 -18.46 35.49 -0.83
N PHE A 147 -18.10 34.30 -0.34
CA PHE A 147 -17.79 33.16 -1.20
C PHE A 147 -19.01 32.73 -2.02
N LYS A 148 -20.16 32.58 -1.37
CA LYS A 148 -21.42 32.19 -2.02
C LYS A 148 -21.86 33.21 -3.05
N SER A 149 -21.82 34.51 -2.72
CA SER A 149 -22.20 35.57 -3.66
C SER A 149 -21.26 35.61 -4.85
N ALA A 150 -19.95 35.54 -4.63
CA ALA A 150 -18.97 35.47 -5.72
C ALA A 150 -19.22 34.26 -6.62
N PHE A 151 -19.34 33.05 -6.06
CA PHE A 151 -19.59 31.85 -6.85
C PHE A 151 -20.88 31.94 -7.66
N ARG A 152 -21.98 32.43 -7.06
CA ARG A 152 -23.25 32.62 -7.77
C ARG A 152 -23.13 33.58 -8.95
N VAL A 153 -22.41 34.68 -8.77
CA VAL A 153 -22.14 35.65 -9.85
C VAL A 153 -21.30 35.00 -10.95
N VAL A 154 -20.23 34.27 -10.60
CA VAL A 154 -19.37 33.56 -11.58
C VAL A 154 -20.17 32.51 -12.35
N ALA A 155 -20.97 31.70 -11.65
CA ALA A 155 -21.82 30.67 -12.24
C ALA A 155 -22.83 31.27 -13.21
N LEU A 156 -23.49 32.38 -12.82
CA LEU A 156 -24.44 33.09 -13.67
C LEU A 156 -23.77 33.62 -14.94
N ILE A 157 -22.63 34.29 -14.80
CA ILE A 157 -21.86 34.82 -15.94
C ILE A 157 -21.40 33.69 -16.86
N GLY A 158 -20.89 32.59 -16.30
CA GLY A 158 -20.41 31.45 -17.07
C GLY A 158 -21.51 30.77 -17.86
N VAL A 159 -22.67 30.51 -17.24
CA VAL A 159 -23.81 29.90 -17.93
C VAL A 159 -24.39 30.85 -18.98
N ALA A 160 -24.49 32.15 -18.68
CA ALA A 160 -24.93 33.15 -19.66
C ALA A 160 -23.97 33.21 -20.86
N ALA A 161 -22.66 33.16 -20.64
CA ALA A 161 -21.66 33.12 -21.70
C ALA A 161 -21.80 31.90 -22.61
N VAL A 162 -22.02 30.71 -22.03
CA VAL A 162 -22.25 29.47 -22.80
C VAL A 162 -23.54 29.57 -23.61
N TYR A 163 -24.61 30.11 -23.02
CA TYR A 163 -25.88 30.32 -23.71
C TYR A 163 -25.72 31.26 -24.92
N LEU A 164 -25.06 32.41 -24.71
CA LEU A 164 -24.77 33.37 -25.78
C LEU A 164 -23.99 32.72 -26.93
N GLN A 165 -22.96 31.92 -26.62
CA GLN A 165 -22.18 31.22 -27.65
C GLN A 165 -22.96 30.13 -28.38
N THR A 166 -23.89 29.46 -27.71
CA THR A 166 -24.70 28.39 -28.30
C THR A 166 -25.78 28.96 -29.22
N GLN A 167 -26.35 30.11 -28.87
CA GLN A 167 -27.48 30.72 -29.55
C GLN A 167 -27.09 31.91 -30.45
N LYS A 168 -26.00 31.78 -31.23
CA LYS A 168 -25.48 32.88 -32.07
C LYS A 168 -26.53 33.48 -33.01
N ALA A 169 -27.42 32.64 -33.55
CA ALA A 169 -28.46 33.01 -34.51
C ALA A 169 -29.51 34.00 -33.94
N PHE A 170 -29.68 34.07 -32.62
CA PHE A 170 -30.62 34.99 -31.97
C PHE A 170 -30.06 36.38 -31.74
N PHE A 171 -28.73 36.55 -31.84
CA PHE A 171 -28.07 37.81 -31.55
C PHE A 171 -27.66 38.52 -32.84
N PRO A 172 -27.69 39.86 -32.87
CA PRO A 172 -27.32 40.63 -34.05
C PRO A 172 -25.90 40.32 -34.55
N GLU A 173 -25.70 40.31 -35.87
CA GLU A 173 -24.39 40.03 -36.47
C GLU A 173 -23.29 41.00 -36.01
N TRP A 174 -23.64 42.26 -35.69
CA TRP A 174 -22.69 43.25 -35.17
C TRP A 174 -22.07 42.80 -33.84
N LEU A 175 -22.82 42.05 -33.01
CA LEU A 175 -22.30 41.49 -31.77
C LEU A 175 -21.19 40.49 -32.09
N TRP A 176 -21.36 39.66 -33.10
CA TRP A 176 -20.36 38.64 -33.47
C TRP A 176 -19.19 39.19 -34.30
N LYS A 177 -19.41 40.29 -35.03
CA LYS A 177 -18.44 40.97 -35.89
C LYS A 177 -17.33 41.67 -35.11
N TYR A 178 -17.64 42.26 -33.95
CA TYR A 178 -16.64 42.96 -33.12
C TYR A 178 -16.14 42.08 -31.97
N ALA A 179 -14.82 41.88 -31.89
CA ALA A 179 -14.20 40.96 -30.92
C ALA A 179 -14.04 41.53 -29.49
N TRP A 180 -14.30 42.83 -29.27
CA TRP A 180 -13.97 43.51 -28.00
C TRP A 180 -14.70 42.91 -26.78
N TRP A 181 -15.98 42.55 -26.90
CA TRP A 181 -16.74 41.97 -25.79
C TRP A 181 -16.24 40.58 -25.41
N ARG A 182 -15.63 39.82 -26.33
CA ARG A 182 -15.01 38.52 -26.02
C ARG A 182 -13.80 38.70 -25.11
N TYR A 183 -12.98 39.72 -25.36
CA TYR A 183 -11.85 40.05 -24.49
C TYR A 183 -12.32 40.55 -23.12
N VAL A 184 -13.36 41.40 -23.08
CA VAL A 184 -13.99 41.84 -21.81
C VAL A 184 -14.55 40.64 -21.03
N LEU A 185 -15.24 39.72 -21.71
CA LEU A 185 -15.78 38.51 -21.10
C LEU A 185 -14.68 37.64 -20.48
N ILE A 186 -13.51 37.55 -21.11
CA ILE A 186 -12.37 36.79 -20.59
C ILE A 186 -11.78 37.45 -19.37
N VAL A 187 -11.60 38.77 -19.38
CA VAL A 187 -11.15 39.50 -18.19
C VAL A 187 -12.12 39.26 -17.04
N ILE A 188 -13.43 39.29 -17.31
CA ILE A 188 -14.46 38.99 -16.32
C ILE A 188 -14.34 37.53 -15.83
N VAL A 189 -14.20 36.54 -16.72
CA VAL A 189 -14.09 35.12 -16.35
C VAL A 189 -12.81 34.83 -15.56
N VAL A 190 -11.66 35.36 -15.99
CA VAL A 190 -10.38 35.20 -15.28
C VAL A 190 -10.43 35.87 -13.92
N PHE A 191 -10.97 37.10 -13.84
CA PHE A 191 -11.15 37.81 -12.57
C PHE A 191 -12.11 37.08 -11.64
N ALA A 192 -13.22 36.57 -12.18
CA ALA A 192 -14.21 35.78 -11.48
C ALA A 192 -13.59 34.49 -10.90
N VAL A 193 -12.85 33.74 -11.70
CA VAL A 193 -12.16 32.52 -11.24
C VAL A 193 -11.04 32.84 -10.25
N TYR A 194 -10.29 33.92 -10.45
CA TYR A 194 -9.29 34.40 -9.47
C TYR A 194 -9.95 34.74 -8.13
N LEU A 195 -11.08 35.46 -8.15
CA LEU A 195 -11.83 35.83 -6.96
C LEU A 195 -12.35 34.58 -6.23
N VAL A 196 -12.94 33.63 -6.96
CA VAL A 196 -13.39 32.34 -6.40
C VAL A 196 -12.21 31.56 -5.82
N SER A 197 -11.09 31.46 -6.53
CA SER A 197 -9.88 30.77 -6.06
C SER A 197 -9.32 31.39 -4.78
N ARG A 198 -9.26 32.73 -4.71
CA ARG A 198 -8.82 33.47 -3.52
C ARG A 198 -9.77 33.27 -2.34
N LEU A 199 -11.08 33.28 -2.59
CA LEU A 199 -12.10 33.09 -1.56
C LEU A 199 -12.14 31.63 -1.07
N SER A 200 -12.10 30.64 -1.97
CA SER A 200 -11.95 29.22 -1.64
C SER A 200 -10.72 28.97 -0.79
N GLY A 201 -9.59 29.59 -1.15
CA GLY A 201 -8.35 29.51 -0.39
C GLY A 201 -8.49 30.03 1.03
N LYS A 202 -9.12 31.19 1.21
CA LYS A 202 -9.39 31.78 2.55
C LYS A 202 -10.39 30.96 3.36
N PHE A 203 -11.43 30.44 2.71
CA PHE A 203 -12.45 29.59 3.31
C PHE A 203 -11.82 28.29 3.85
N LEU A 204 -11.08 27.56 3.00
CA LEU A 204 -10.40 26.33 3.39
C LEU A 204 -9.32 26.57 4.45
N SER A 205 -8.53 27.64 4.33
CA SER A 205 -7.53 27.96 5.35
C SER A 205 -8.17 28.32 6.70
N GLY A 206 -9.29 29.05 6.67
CA GLY A 206 -10.09 29.36 7.86
C GLY A 206 -10.59 28.09 8.53
N MET A 207 -11.14 27.14 7.76
CA MET A 207 -11.54 25.82 8.26
C MET A 207 -10.36 25.05 8.87
N THR A 208 -9.20 25.03 8.23
CA THR A 208 -8.02 24.33 8.79
C THR A 208 -7.49 24.96 10.07
N ALA A 209 -7.65 26.27 10.25
CA ALA A 209 -7.26 26.98 11.47
C ALA A 209 -8.27 26.78 12.61
N ALA A 210 -9.53 26.49 12.25
CA ALA A 210 -10.60 26.20 13.19
C ALA A 210 -10.49 24.82 13.86
N LEU A 211 -10.07 23.82 13.09
CA LEU A 211 -9.94 22.43 13.53
C LEU A 211 -8.66 22.19 14.35
N ARG A 212 -8.15 23.23 15.04
CA ARG A 212 -6.81 23.24 15.64
C ARG A 212 -6.75 22.56 17.01
N GLU A 213 -7.88 22.27 17.65
CA GLU A 213 -7.93 21.88 19.06
C GLU A 213 -8.40 20.45 19.38
N SER A 214 -8.94 19.66 18.44
CA SER A 214 -9.43 18.30 18.73
C SER A 214 -8.72 17.19 17.94
N GLU A 215 -8.30 16.15 18.65
CA GLU A 215 -7.58 14.99 18.11
C GLU A 215 -8.43 14.18 17.11
N GLU A 216 -9.76 14.15 17.30
CA GLU A 216 -10.71 13.50 16.39
C GLU A 216 -10.79 14.19 15.01
N GLN A 217 -10.49 15.49 14.92
CA GLN A 217 -10.65 16.28 13.69
C GLN A 217 -9.34 16.46 12.91
N MET A 218 -8.24 15.89 13.40
CA MET A 218 -6.93 15.98 12.74
C MET A 218 -6.97 15.42 11.30
N ARG A 219 -7.70 14.33 11.06
CA ARG A 219 -7.91 13.75 9.72
C ARG A 219 -8.49 14.78 8.74
N LEU A 220 -9.59 15.41 9.16
CA LEU A 220 -10.29 16.41 8.35
C LEU A 220 -9.41 17.63 8.09
N ARG A 221 -8.63 18.06 9.09
CA ARG A 221 -7.68 19.16 8.95
C ARG A 221 -6.59 18.87 7.91
N LEU A 222 -5.99 17.68 7.95
CA LEU A 222 -4.96 17.26 6.99
C LEU A 222 -5.54 17.17 5.57
N LEU A 223 -6.74 16.61 5.40
CA LEU A 223 -7.45 16.57 4.13
C LEU A 223 -7.71 17.97 3.56
N LEU A 224 -8.22 18.88 4.39
CA LEU A 224 -8.49 20.26 3.97
C LEU A 224 -7.20 20.99 3.58
N LYS A 225 -6.13 20.83 4.35
CA LYS A 225 -4.81 21.41 4.05
C LYS A 225 -4.26 20.88 2.72
N ALA A 226 -4.39 19.57 2.48
CA ALA A 226 -4.00 18.93 1.24
C ALA A 226 -4.79 19.46 0.02
N ALA A 227 -6.05 19.84 0.21
CA ALA A 227 -6.93 20.31 -0.87
C ALA A 227 -6.72 21.78 -1.30
N ILE A 228 -6.12 22.64 -0.45
CA ILE A 228 -6.03 24.10 -0.70
C ILE A 228 -5.35 24.41 -2.04
N TRP A 229 -4.15 23.88 -2.27
CA TRP A 229 -3.37 24.15 -3.48
C TRP A 229 -3.95 23.47 -4.73
N PRO A 230 -4.33 22.18 -4.69
CA PRO A 230 -5.00 21.50 -5.80
C PRO A 230 -6.26 22.22 -6.28
N ILE A 231 -7.11 22.69 -5.38
CA ILE A 231 -8.34 23.42 -5.76
C ILE A 231 -7.98 24.72 -6.49
N ARG A 232 -6.97 25.47 -6.03
CA ARG A 232 -6.51 26.68 -6.71
C ARG A 232 -5.99 26.40 -8.12
N LEU A 233 -5.22 25.32 -8.28
CA LEU A 233 -4.70 24.89 -9.58
C LEU A 233 -5.82 24.41 -10.51
N LEU A 234 -6.77 23.60 -10.03
CA LEU A 234 -7.92 23.17 -10.82
C LEU A 234 -8.76 24.34 -11.28
N LEU A 235 -9.01 25.33 -10.41
CA LEU A 235 -9.69 26.56 -10.79
C LEU A 235 -8.89 27.32 -11.85
N ALA A 236 -7.58 27.43 -11.71
CA ALA A 236 -6.73 28.03 -12.74
C ALA A 236 -6.81 27.26 -14.08
N THR A 237 -6.81 25.93 -14.05
CA THR A 237 -7.01 25.08 -15.23
C THR A 237 -8.35 25.36 -15.91
N ILE A 238 -9.43 25.49 -15.13
CA ILE A 238 -10.76 25.83 -15.65
C ILE A 238 -10.76 27.23 -16.28
N ALA A 239 -10.09 28.23 -15.67
CA ALA A 239 -9.96 29.56 -16.25
C ALA A 239 -9.23 29.55 -17.59
N VAL A 240 -8.10 28.84 -17.69
CA VAL A 240 -7.33 28.74 -18.93
C VAL A 240 -8.14 28.02 -20.01
N TYR A 241 -8.84 26.94 -19.65
CA TYR A 241 -9.72 26.22 -20.57
C TYR A 241 -10.89 27.10 -21.07
N ALA A 242 -11.53 27.84 -20.17
CA ALA A 242 -12.62 28.76 -20.52
C ALA A 242 -12.13 29.92 -21.39
N ALA A 243 -10.95 30.48 -21.10
CA ALA A 243 -10.35 31.52 -21.94
C ALA A 243 -10.05 30.99 -23.36
N LYS A 244 -9.52 29.76 -23.45
CA LYS A 244 -9.27 29.06 -24.73
C LYS A 244 -10.55 28.85 -25.53
N SER A 245 -11.67 28.50 -24.91
CA SER A 245 -12.93 28.25 -25.64
C SER A 245 -13.61 29.53 -26.16
N ILE A 246 -13.30 30.69 -25.57
CA ILE A 246 -13.87 31.98 -25.97
C ILE A 246 -13.08 32.63 -27.14
N ILE A 247 -11.76 32.40 -27.23
CA ILE A 247 -10.89 32.98 -28.28
C ILE A 247 -10.58 31.95 -29.39
N GLN A 248 -10.60 32.39 -30.64
CA GLN A 248 -9.94 31.66 -31.74
C GLN A 248 -8.44 31.92 -31.70
N LEU A 249 -7.71 31.05 -31.00
CA LEU A 249 -6.25 31.15 -30.87
C LEU A 249 -5.55 30.52 -32.09
N PRO A 250 -4.41 31.08 -32.54
CA PRO A 250 -3.55 30.43 -33.53
C PRO A 250 -3.14 29.03 -33.07
N ALA A 251 -2.97 28.10 -34.01
CA ALA A 251 -2.71 26.68 -33.71
C ALA A 251 -1.54 26.45 -32.73
N MET A 252 -0.48 27.27 -32.80
CA MET A 252 0.65 27.20 -31.86
C MET A 252 0.23 27.54 -30.42
N VAL A 253 -0.53 28.62 -30.23
CA VAL A 253 -0.98 29.07 -28.90
C VAL A 253 -1.97 28.07 -28.31
N THR A 254 -2.84 27.50 -29.14
CA THR A 254 -3.78 26.44 -28.75
C THR A 254 -3.05 25.20 -28.21
N ARG A 255 -1.96 24.76 -28.88
CA ARG A 255 -1.14 23.62 -28.42
C ARG A 255 -0.44 23.91 -27.09
N ILE A 256 0.11 25.11 -26.92
CA ILE A 256 0.74 25.51 -25.66
C ILE A 256 -0.30 25.58 -24.52
N ALA A 257 -1.48 26.13 -24.80
CA ALA A 257 -2.57 26.18 -23.83
C ALA A 257 -3.03 24.77 -23.42
N ASP A 258 -3.12 23.82 -24.36
CA ASP A 258 -3.46 22.43 -24.06
C ASP A 258 -2.40 21.73 -23.21
N GLY A 259 -1.12 21.95 -23.50
CA GLY A 259 -0.03 21.48 -22.66
C GLY A 259 -0.10 22.07 -21.25
N ALA A 260 -0.32 23.38 -21.13
CA ALA A 260 -0.44 24.07 -19.85
C ALA A 260 -1.64 23.58 -19.02
N ILE A 261 -2.80 23.38 -19.64
CA ILE A 261 -4.00 22.81 -19.01
C ILE A 261 -3.69 21.40 -18.49
N GLY A 262 -3.04 20.56 -19.29
CA GLY A 262 -2.62 19.22 -18.90
C GLY A 262 -1.66 19.25 -17.70
N VAL A 263 -0.63 20.08 -17.75
CA VAL A 263 0.38 20.24 -16.68
C VAL A 263 -0.26 20.73 -15.38
N LEU A 264 -1.09 21.79 -15.42
CA LEU A 264 -1.75 22.33 -14.23
C LEU A 264 -2.72 21.31 -13.61
N GLY A 265 -3.48 20.59 -14.44
CA GLY A 265 -4.38 19.53 -13.98
C GLY A 265 -3.64 18.38 -13.31
N ILE A 266 -2.58 17.88 -13.93
CA ILE A 266 -1.75 16.80 -13.38
C ILE A 266 -1.05 17.24 -12.09
N LEU A 267 -0.51 18.46 -12.06
CA LEU A 267 0.14 19.02 -10.87
C LEU A 267 -0.84 19.14 -9.70
N ALA A 268 -2.09 19.55 -9.97
CA ALA A 268 -3.14 19.58 -8.95
C ALA A 268 -3.38 18.19 -8.34
N VAL A 269 -3.48 17.16 -9.18
CA VAL A 269 -3.66 15.77 -8.72
C VAL A 269 -2.45 15.29 -7.90
N ILE A 270 -1.23 15.53 -8.39
CA ILE A 270 0.00 15.12 -7.67
C ILE A 270 0.06 15.78 -6.29
N LEU A 271 -0.16 17.10 -6.20
CA LEU A 271 -0.12 17.81 -4.93
C LEU A 271 -1.23 17.34 -3.97
N PHE A 272 -2.41 17.00 -4.50
CA PHE A 272 -3.49 16.46 -3.70
C PHE A 272 -3.13 15.09 -3.12
N VAL A 273 -2.69 14.16 -3.96
CA VAL A 273 -2.29 12.81 -3.55
C VAL A 273 -1.09 12.87 -2.60
N TYR A 274 -0.10 13.74 -2.87
CA TYR A 274 1.04 13.95 -1.98
C TYR A 274 0.59 14.45 -0.60
N GLY A 275 -0.35 15.39 -0.54
CA GLY A 275 -0.93 15.87 0.71
C GLY A 275 -1.77 14.80 1.44
N LEU A 276 -2.44 13.91 0.71
CA LEU A 276 -3.16 12.77 1.29
C LEU A 276 -2.22 11.79 2.01
N LEU A 277 -0.95 11.69 1.61
CA LEU A 277 0.02 10.84 2.31
C LEU A 277 0.24 11.29 3.76
N ASP A 278 0.07 12.58 4.08
CA ASP A 278 0.16 13.05 5.46
C ASP A 278 -1.00 12.51 6.32
N VAL A 279 -2.18 12.27 5.73
CA VAL A 279 -3.33 11.63 6.40
C VAL A 279 -3.02 10.16 6.67
N VAL A 280 -2.52 9.44 5.66
CA VAL A 280 -2.13 8.03 5.81
C VAL A 280 -1.04 7.87 6.87
N GLN A 281 -0.06 8.78 6.88
CA GLN A 281 1.00 8.77 7.88
C GLN A 281 0.46 9.00 9.30
N TYR A 282 -0.47 9.93 9.47
CA TYR A 282 -1.12 10.17 10.76
C TYR A 282 -1.82 8.90 11.27
N GLU A 283 -2.58 8.21 10.41
CA GLU A 283 -3.25 6.95 10.77
C GLU A 283 -2.26 5.84 11.12
N LEU A 284 -1.21 5.67 10.32
CA LEU A 284 -0.18 4.66 10.59
C LEU A 284 0.57 4.95 11.89
N THR A 285 0.84 6.21 12.20
CA THR A 285 1.50 6.61 13.45
C THR A 285 0.59 6.30 14.65
N LYS A 286 -0.70 6.64 14.55
CA LYS A 286 -1.69 6.34 15.60
C LYS A 286 -1.88 4.85 15.80
N TYR A 287 -1.82 4.07 14.72
CA TYR A 287 -1.89 2.60 14.79
C TYR A 287 -0.64 2.01 15.45
N ALA A 288 0.56 2.46 15.05
CA ALA A 288 1.85 2.01 15.59
C ALA A 288 2.04 2.33 17.08
N GLN A 289 1.45 3.42 17.58
CA GLN A 289 1.49 3.79 19.00
C GLN A 289 0.61 2.91 19.90
N ARG A 290 -0.21 2.00 19.33
CA ARG A 290 -0.96 1.03 20.13
C ARG A 290 -0.02 -0.10 20.54
N GLU A 291 0.16 -0.27 21.86
CA GLU A 291 1.11 -1.22 22.50
C GLU A 291 1.00 -2.66 21.97
N GLU A 292 -0.16 -3.07 21.45
CA GLU A 292 -0.44 -4.43 20.98
C GLU A 292 0.01 -4.74 19.54
N THR A 293 0.42 -3.74 18.74
CA THR A 293 0.56 -3.93 17.29
C THR A 293 1.96 -4.35 16.83
N GLY A 294 3.00 -4.17 17.65
CA GLY A 294 4.39 -4.52 17.30
C GLY A 294 4.97 -3.74 16.09
N VAL A 295 4.29 -2.69 15.62
CA VAL A 295 4.72 -1.85 14.50
C VAL A 295 5.58 -0.71 15.02
N ASP A 296 6.88 -0.71 14.71
CA ASP A 296 7.81 0.35 15.13
C ASP A 296 7.61 1.66 14.31
N GLN A 297 7.93 2.81 14.93
CA GLN A 297 7.95 4.11 14.27
C GLN A 297 8.84 4.14 13.03
N THR A 298 9.92 3.34 13.04
CA THR A 298 10.81 3.16 11.90
C THR A 298 10.05 2.67 10.66
N PHE A 299 9.10 1.74 10.83
CA PHE A 299 8.28 1.22 9.73
C PHE A 299 7.37 2.32 9.16
N VAL A 300 6.74 3.12 10.02
CA VAL A 300 5.90 4.25 9.59
C VAL A 300 6.71 5.26 8.78
N GLN A 301 7.94 5.56 9.20
CA GLN A 301 8.83 6.44 8.47
C GLN A 301 9.24 5.87 7.11
N MET A 302 9.52 4.57 7.01
CA MET A 302 9.80 3.90 5.74
C MET A 302 8.62 4.03 4.77
N VAL A 303 7.40 3.68 5.22
CA VAL A 303 6.18 3.79 4.38
C VAL A 303 5.97 5.22 3.88
N ARG A 304 6.24 6.23 4.72
CA ARG A 304 6.17 7.64 4.33
C ARG A 304 7.13 7.97 3.19
N ILE A 305 8.39 7.56 3.31
CA ILE A 305 9.42 7.86 2.30
C ILE A 305 9.07 7.14 1.00
N PHE A 306 8.76 5.85 1.05
CA PHE A 306 8.43 5.05 -0.13
C PHE A 306 7.20 5.58 -0.87
N SER A 307 6.09 5.83 -0.16
CA SER A 307 4.87 6.36 -0.78
C SER A 307 5.09 7.72 -1.45
N ARG A 308 5.86 8.62 -0.83
CA ARG A 308 6.21 9.94 -1.41
C ARG A 308 7.06 9.80 -2.67
N VAL A 309 8.07 8.93 -2.64
CA VAL A 309 8.91 8.65 -3.81
C VAL A 309 8.07 8.10 -4.97
N ILE A 310 7.15 7.17 -4.69
CA ILE A 310 6.24 6.61 -5.71
C ILE A 310 5.35 7.69 -6.32
N VAL A 311 4.71 8.53 -5.49
CA VAL A 311 3.83 9.60 -5.98
C VAL A 311 4.60 10.61 -6.83
N ILE A 312 5.83 10.97 -6.43
CA ILE A 312 6.69 11.87 -7.21
C ILE A 312 7.12 11.20 -8.52
N ALA A 313 7.54 9.94 -8.50
CA ALA A 313 7.98 9.21 -9.69
C ALA A 313 6.83 9.07 -10.71
N VAL A 314 5.66 8.60 -10.27
CA VAL A 314 4.47 8.50 -11.12
C VAL A 314 4.06 9.88 -11.63
N GLY A 315 4.02 10.88 -10.74
CA GLY A 315 3.70 12.26 -11.10
C GLY A 315 4.64 12.84 -12.17
N ALA A 316 5.94 12.60 -12.04
CA ALA A 316 6.95 13.04 -13.00
C ALA A 316 6.71 12.43 -14.39
N ILE A 317 6.33 11.15 -14.48
CA ILE A 317 6.00 10.51 -15.77
C ILE A 317 4.80 11.19 -16.44
N TYR A 318 3.73 11.45 -15.69
CA TYR A 318 2.55 12.13 -16.22
C TYR A 318 2.86 13.58 -16.64
N LEU A 319 3.69 14.30 -15.88
CA LEU A 319 4.15 15.65 -16.25
C LEU A 319 5.00 15.63 -17.52
N LEU A 320 5.97 14.71 -17.62
CA LEU A 320 6.80 14.54 -18.82
C LEU A 320 5.96 14.22 -20.06
N ARG A 321 4.91 13.41 -19.91
CA ARG A 321 3.93 13.15 -20.96
C ARG A 321 3.19 14.42 -21.40
N ALA A 322 2.71 15.20 -20.44
CA ALA A 322 1.96 16.43 -20.73
C ALA A 322 2.82 17.49 -21.44
N ILE A 323 4.12 17.58 -21.09
CA ILE A 323 5.05 18.54 -21.70
C ILE A 323 5.57 18.05 -23.05
N SER A 324 5.96 16.78 -23.14
CA SER A 324 6.66 16.25 -24.32
C SER A 324 5.73 15.71 -25.41
N GLY A 325 4.48 15.40 -25.07
CA GLY A 325 3.53 14.74 -25.98
C GLY A 325 3.92 13.31 -26.39
N LYS A 326 5.00 12.77 -25.82
CA LYS A 326 5.50 11.42 -26.13
C LYS A 326 4.52 10.35 -25.63
N PRO A 327 4.45 9.19 -26.32
CA PRO A 327 3.62 8.09 -25.87
C PRO A 327 4.10 7.59 -24.50
N MET A 328 3.14 7.12 -23.69
CA MET A 328 3.42 6.60 -22.35
C MET A 328 4.42 5.43 -22.38
N SER A 329 4.40 4.62 -23.45
CA SER A 329 5.30 3.49 -23.66
C SER A 329 6.78 3.90 -23.66
N THR A 330 7.15 5.00 -24.31
CA THR A 330 8.55 5.46 -24.36
C THR A 330 9.04 5.93 -22.98
N LEU A 331 8.19 6.64 -22.23
CA LEU A 331 8.54 7.11 -20.88
C LEU A 331 8.65 5.94 -19.90
N LEU A 332 7.71 4.99 -19.99
CA LEU A 332 7.75 3.76 -19.20
C LEU A 332 8.94 2.87 -19.56
N ALA A 333 9.35 2.81 -20.83
CA ALA A 333 10.55 2.07 -21.24
C ALA A 333 11.81 2.68 -20.61
N GLY A 334 11.96 4.02 -20.63
CA GLY A 334 13.07 4.70 -19.96
C GLY A 334 13.08 4.50 -18.45
N LEU A 335 11.92 4.59 -17.80
CA LEU A 335 11.76 4.28 -16.38
C LEU A 335 12.02 2.80 -16.09
N GLY A 336 11.68 1.89 -17.00
CA GLY A 336 11.94 0.46 -16.86
C GLY A 336 13.43 0.16 -16.78
N ILE A 337 14.24 0.80 -17.61
CA ILE A 337 15.72 0.67 -17.57
C ILE A 337 16.26 1.26 -16.26
N GLY A 338 15.81 2.46 -15.87
CA GLY A 338 16.23 3.07 -14.59
C GLY A 338 15.77 2.28 -13.37
N GLY A 339 14.57 1.72 -13.42
CA GLY A 339 13.99 0.86 -12.39
C GLY A 339 14.73 -0.47 -12.27
N LEU A 340 15.16 -1.06 -13.39
CA LEU A 340 16.01 -2.24 -13.40
C LEU A 340 17.36 -1.95 -12.72
N ALA A 341 17.98 -0.82 -13.01
CA ALA A 341 19.23 -0.43 -12.35
C ALA A 341 19.05 -0.27 -10.83
N ILE A 342 17.97 0.38 -10.39
CA ILE A 342 17.65 0.51 -8.95
C ILE A 342 17.36 -0.86 -8.32
N ALA A 343 16.63 -1.74 -9.02
CA ALA A 343 16.32 -3.08 -8.53
C ALA A 343 17.57 -3.95 -8.37
N LEU A 344 18.48 -3.91 -9.35
CA LEU A 344 19.78 -4.58 -9.27
C LEU A 344 20.63 -4.03 -8.12
N ALA A 345 20.68 -2.70 -7.96
CA ALA A 345 21.40 -2.08 -6.85
C ALA A 345 20.78 -2.38 -5.47
N SER A 346 19.46 -2.60 -5.41
CA SER A 346 18.72 -2.85 -4.17
C SER A 346 18.51 -4.35 -3.89
N GLN A 347 19.08 -5.24 -4.70
CA GLN A 347 18.82 -6.67 -4.67
C GLN A 347 19.06 -7.25 -3.27
N ASP A 348 20.21 -6.97 -2.66
CA ASP A 348 20.57 -7.50 -1.34
C ASP A 348 19.60 -7.03 -0.24
N THR A 349 19.10 -5.80 -0.34
CA THR A 349 18.10 -5.28 0.62
C THR A 349 16.79 -6.05 0.49
N LEU A 350 16.34 -6.28 -0.75
CA LEU A 350 15.11 -7.04 -1.01
C LEU A 350 15.22 -8.49 -0.57
N LYS A 351 16.36 -9.15 -0.83
CA LYS A 351 16.58 -10.54 -0.40
C LYS A 351 16.54 -10.69 1.12
N ASN A 352 17.17 -9.77 1.85
CA ASN A 352 17.10 -9.78 3.32
C ASN A 352 15.69 -9.51 3.85
N PHE A 353 14.96 -8.59 3.21
CA PHE A 353 13.56 -8.32 3.55
C PHE A 353 12.68 -9.56 3.33
N PHE A 354 12.79 -10.22 2.18
CA PHE A 354 12.07 -11.48 1.94
C PHE A 354 12.50 -12.60 2.89
N GLY A 355 13.80 -12.70 3.21
CA GLY A 355 14.29 -13.62 4.23
C GLY A 355 13.62 -13.40 5.60
N SER A 356 13.40 -12.14 6.00
CA SER A 356 12.69 -11.83 7.25
C SER A 356 11.23 -12.33 7.24
N ILE A 357 10.54 -12.16 6.10
CA ILE A 357 9.16 -12.63 5.93
C ILE A 357 9.09 -14.15 6.01
N VAL A 358 9.99 -14.85 5.32
CA VAL A 358 10.07 -16.32 5.36
C VAL A 358 10.29 -16.82 6.78
N ILE A 359 11.24 -16.24 7.52
CA ILE A 359 11.50 -16.61 8.92
C ILE A 359 10.25 -16.38 9.80
N MET A 360 9.51 -15.29 9.59
CA MET A 360 8.30 -14.99 10.35
C MET A 360 7.13 -15.94 10.03
N LEU A 361 7.02 -16.39 8.78
CA LEU A 361 5.95 -17.27 8.32
C LEU A 361 6.22 -18.72 8.70
N ASP A 362 7.39 -19.24 8.35
CA ASP A 362 7.75 -20.65 8.54
C ASP A 362 8.17 -20.94 10.00
N LYS A 363 8.63 -19.90 10.72
CA LYS A 363 9.08 -19.96 12.12
C LYS A 363 10.01 -21.14 12.42
N PRO A 364 11.11 -21.33 11.66
CA PRO A 364 12.10 -22.39 11.95
C PRO A 364 12.74 -22.22 13.34
N PHE A 365 12.72 -21.00 13.86
CA PHE A 365 13.09 -20.64 15.23
C PHE A 365 12.31 -19.40 15.69
N ARG A 366 12.37 -19.10 16.98
CA ARG A 366 11.77 -17.91 17.60
C ARG A 366 12.79 -17.17 18.45
N VAL A 367 12.50 -15.89 18.71
CA VAL A 367 13.24 -15.11 19.72
C VAL A 367 13.21 -15.85 21.05
N GLY A 368 14.36 -15.93 21.71
CA GLY A 368 14.59 -16.67 22.95
C GLY A 368 15.05 -18.12 22.76
N GLN A 369 15.05 -18.65 21.53
CA GLN A 369 15.54 -20.02 21.27
C GLN A 369 17.03 -20.05 20.95
N ARG A 370 17.71 -21.09 21.42
CA ARG A 370 19.11 -21.37 21.06
C ARG A 370 19.16 -22.08 19.71
N VAL A 371 19.95 -21.54 18.79
CA VAL A 371 20.14 -22.05 17.45
C VAL A 371 21.63 -22.16 17.12
N VAL A 372 21.98 -23.10 16.25
CA VAL A 372 23.30 -23.17 15.62
C VAL A 372 23.15 -22.87 14.13
N VAL A 373 23.84 -21.84 13.65
CA VAL A 373 23.77 -21.39 12.26
C VAL A 373 25.10 -20.81 11.80
N GLU A 374 25.60 -21.27 10.64
CA GLU A 374 26.92 -20.90 10.10
C GLU A 374 28.07 -20.97 11.15
N GLY A 375 28.04 -21.98 12.04
CA GLY A 375 29.03 -22.15 13.12
C GLY A 375 28.84 -21.25 14.35
N ASN A 376 27.81 -20.40 14.37
CA ASN A 376 27.46 -19.59 15.53
C ASN A 376 26.43 -20.33 16.38
N ASP A 377 26.78 -20.65 17.62
CA ASP A 377 25.90 -21.27 18.61
C ASP A 377 25.47 -20.24 19.67
N GLY A 378 24.18 -19.92 19.70
CA GLY A 378 23.68 -18.85 20.57
C GLY A 378 22.16 -18.72 20.61
N VAL A 379 21.68 -17.81 21.45
CA VAL A 379 20.25 -17.49 21.64
C VAL A 379 19.84 -16.35 20.73
N VAL A 380 18.72 -16.51 20.01
CA VAL A 380 18.16 -15.46 19.17
C VAL A 380 17.57 -14.36 20.05
N GLU A 381 18.08 -13.13 19.95
CA GLU A 381 17.57 -11.98 20.73
C GLU A 381 16.53 -11.17 19.95
N GLU A 382 16.73 -11.02 18.65
CA GLU A 382 15.89 -10.14 17.82
C GLU A 382 15.90 -10.61 16.37
N ILE A 383 14.73 -10.60 15.73
CA ILE A 383 14.57 -10.79 14.29
C ILE A 383 14.16 -9.43 13.71
N GLY A 384 15.13 -8.70 13.15
CA GLY A 384 14.88 -7.41 12.50
C GLY A 384 14.50 -7.56 11.02
N PHE A 385 14.25 -6.44 10.33
CA PHE A 385 13.87 -6.43 8.91
C PHE A 385 14.99 -6.93 7.97
N ARG A 386 16.25 -6.69 8.30
CA ARG A 386 17.41 -7.05 7.44
C ARG A 386 18.25 -8.19 8.01
N SER A 387 18.26 -8.35 9.33
CA SER A 387 19.16 -9.26 10.01
C SER A 387 18.57 -9.77 11.31
N THR A 388 19.00 -10.97 11.70
CA THR A 388 18.71 -11.59 12.99
C THR A 388 19.92 -11.45 13.90
N ARG A 389 19.69 -11.11 15.17
CA ARG A 389 20.73 -10.97 16.19
C ARG A 389 20.74 -12.21 17.07
N VAL A 390 21.90 -12.85 17.15
CA VAL A 390 22.14 -14.08 17.92
C VAL A 390 23.23 -13.80 18.96
N ARG A 391 22.92 -13.97 20.25
CA ARG A 391 23.91 -13.88 21.31
C ARG A 391 24.57 -15.24 21.50
N THR A 392 25.86 -15.33 21.18
CA THR A 392 26.63 -16.56 21.36
C THR A 392 26.72 -16.94 22.84
N LEU A 393 27.02 -18.21 23.13
CA LEU A 393 27.25 -18.66 24.51
C LEU A 393 28.45 -17.96 25.19
N THR A 394 29.37 -17.42 24.39
CA THR A 394 30.49 -16.59 24.87
C THR A 394 30.09 -15.14 25.15
N GLY A 395 28.84 -14.75 24.88
CA GLY A 395 28.29 -13.43 25.18
C GLY A 395 28.31 -12.42 24.02
N HIS A 396 28.89 -12.76 22.87
CA HIS A 396 28.99 -11.87 21.71
C HIS A 396 27.66 -11.76 20.97
N LEU A 397 27.31 -10.56 20.50
CA LEU A 397 26.12 -10.34 19.68
C LEU A 397 26.47 -10.42 18.20
N VAL A 398 26.15 -11.55 17.56
CA VAL A 398 26.39 -11.80 16.14
C VAL A 398 25.16 -11.36 15.34
N THR A 399 25.39 -10.56 14.30
CA THR A 399 24.32 -10.11 13.39
C THR A 399 24.41 -10.88 12.08
N VAL A 400 23.41 -11.71 11.81
CA VAL A 400 23.35 -12.54 10.60
C VAL A 400 22.31 -11.96 9.63
N PRO A 401 22.66 -11.70 8.36
CA PRO A 401 21.69 -11.29 7.35
C PRO A 401 20.53 -12.29 7.23
N ASN A 402 19.30 -11.80 7.10
CA ASN A 402 18.12 -12.67 7.04
C ASN A 402 18.08 -13.54 5.78
N GLU A 403 18.68 -13.09 4.67
CA GLU A 403 18.85 -13.93 3.48
C GLU A 403 19.60 -15.21 3.84
N LYS A 404 20.70 -15.09 4.59
CA LYS A 404 21.50 -16.24 5.00
C LYS A 404 20.77 -17.11 6.00
N MET A 405 20.11 -16.52 7.00
CA MET A 405 19.31 -17.27 7.97
C MET A 405 18.21 -18.09 7.28
N ALA A 406 17.54 -17.53 6.27
CA ALA A 406 16.47 -18.22 5.56
C ALA A 406 16.99 -19.35 4.63
N SER A 407 18.22 -19.24 4.13
CA SER A 407 18.81 -20.24 3.22
C SER A 407 19.71 -21.28 3.91
N ALA A 408 20.17 -21.02 5.13
CA ALA A 408 21.10 -21.89 5.84
C ALA A 408 20.39 -23.08 6.51
N ASN A 409 21.12 -24.17 6.70
CA ASN A 409 20.67 -25.24 7.59
C ASN A 409 20.79 -24.75 9.04
N ILE A 410 19.68 -24.80 9.78
CA ILE A 410 19.59 -24.30 11.16
C ILE A 410 19.29 -25.46 12.09
N GLU A 411 20.18 -25.67 13.07
CA GLU A 411 19.90 -26.59 14.16
C GLU A 411 19.21 -25.83 15.30
N ASN A 412 17.92 -26.11 15.52
CA ASN A 412 17.17 -25.50 16.61
C ASN A 412 17.33 -26.31 17.90
N ILE A 413 18.30 -25.93 18.72
CA ILE A 413 18.59 -26.57 20.01
C ILE A 413 17.44 -26.37 21.00
N GLY A 414 16.72 -25.24 20.90
CA GLY A 414 15.57 -24.95 21.75
C GLY A 414 14.36 -25.88 21.53
N HIS A 415 14.28 -26.55 20.38
CA HIS A 415 13.20 -27.48 20.03
C HIS A 415 13.57 -28.96 20.15
N ARG A 416 14.80 -29.29 20.58
CA ARG A 416 15.21 -30.70 20.69
C ARG A 416 14.35 -31.42 21.76
N PRO A 417 13.87 -32.65 21.50
CA PRO A 417 13.06 -33.38 22.48
C PRO A 417 13.88 -33.94 23.65
N SER A 418 15.16 -34.23 23.41
CA SER A 418 16.06 -34.85 24.38
C SER A 418 17.52 -34.59 24.09
N ILE A 419 18.37 -34.90 25.07
CA ILE A 419 19.82 -34.87 24.91
C ILE A 419 20.32 -36.29 24.81
N ARG A 420 20.92 -36.65 23.68
CA ARG A 420 21.58 -37.95 23.49
C ARG A 420 23.02 -37.88 23.98
N ARG A 421 23.41 -38.79 24.89
CA ARG A 421 24.81 -39.08 25.18
C ARG A 421 25.25 -40.29 24.40
N LEU A 422 26.45 -40.20 23.82
CA LEU A 422 27.18 -41.32 23.27
C LEU A 422 28.55 -41.31 23.95
N SER A 423 28.90 -42.42 24.60
CA SER A 423 30.14 -42.55 25.36
C SER A 423 30.73 -43.93 25.15
N ASN A 424 32.05 -44.01 25.11
CA ASN A 424 32.82 -45.25 25.02
C ASN A 424 33.46 -45.50 26.39
N ILE A 425 33.14 -46.64 26.99
CA ILE A 425 33.75 -47.11 28.24
C ILE A 425 34.74 -48.21 27.88
N THR A 426 36.00 -48.00 28.17
CA THR A 426 37.10 -48.88 27.75
C THR A 426 37.65 -49.68 28.93
N ILE A 427 37.71 -51.00 28.80
CA ILE A 427 38.28 -51.93 29.78
C ILE A 427 39.47 -52.67 29.19
N THR A 428 40.34 -53.21 30.04
CA THR A 428 41.61 -53.80 29.62
C THR A 428 41.45 -55.16 28.92
N TYR A 429 42.43 -55.55 28.10
CA TYR A 429 42.42 -56.82 27.36
C TYR A 429 42.62 -58.07 28.24
N ASP A 430 43.20 -57.91 29.41
CA ASP A 430 43.33 -58.96 30.42
C ASP A 430 42.02 -59.22 31.18
N THR A 431 40.97 -58.41 30.94
CA THR A 431 39.64 -58.65 31.49
C THR A 431 39.03 -59.93 30.89
N PRO A 432 38.73 -60.97 31.70
CA PRO A 432 38.13 -62.21 31.20
C PRO A 432 36.73 -61.96 30.62
N LEU A 433 36.32 -62.80 29.65
CA LEU A 433 35.02 -62.67 28.97
C LEU A 433 33.84 -62.53 29.95
N GLN A 434 33.81 -63.31 31.03
CA GLN A 434 32.73 -63.25 32.03
C GLN A 434 32.64 -61.87 32.69
N LYS A 435 33.79 -61.22 32.92
CA LYS A 435 33.84 -59.85 33.46
C LYS A 435 33.44 -58.81 32.42
N VAL A 436 33.74 -59.02 31.13
CA VAL A 436 33.26 -58.17 30.03
C VAL A 436 31.73 -58.19 29.95
N GLU A 437 31.12 -59.38 29.98
CA GLU A 437 29.65 -59.51 30.00
C GLU A 437 29.04 -58.87 31.24
N LYS A 438 29.69 -59.06 32.41
CA LYS A 438 29.30 -58.43 33.67
C LYS A 438 29.38 -56.90 33.59
N ALA A 439 30.45 -56.33 33.02
CA ALA A 439 30.64 -54.90 32.83
C ALA A 439 29.49 -54.28 32.02
N VAL A 440 29.12 -54.93 30.91
CA VAL A 440 27.98 -54.51 30.08
C VAL A 440 26.68 -54.54 30.88
N ASN A 441 26.43 -55.60 31.66
CA ASN A 441 25.22 -55.73 32.46
C ASN A 441 25.14 -54.73 33.63
N ILE A 442 26.27 -54.38 34.25
CA ILE A 442 26.35 -53.32 35.26
C ILE A 442 25.86 -52.00 34.67
N ILE A 443 26.39 -51.61 33.51
CA ILE A 443 26.00 -50.35 32.85
C ILE A 443 24.53 -50.39 32.44
N ARG A 444 24.02 -51.53 31.94
CA ARG A 444 22.59 -51.70 31.65
C ARG A 444 21.72 -51.47 32.88
N ASN A 445 22.10 -52.06 34.02
CA ASN A 445 21.35 -51.93 35.27
C ASN A 445 21.38 -50.50 35.82
N ILE A 446 22.51 -49.81 35.72
CA ILE A 446 22.65 -48.40 36.14
C ILE A 446 21.72 -47.50 35.32
N LEU A 447 21.58 -47.78 34.02
CA LEU A 447 20.74 -47.02 33.12
C LEU A 447 19.28 -47.53 33.09
N ASP A 448 18.97 -48.63 33.74
CA ASP A 448 17.62 -49.18 33.71
C ASP A 448 16.67 -48.26 34.49
N ASN A 449 15.56 -47.90 33.85
CA ASN A 449 14.55 -46.98 34.38
C ASN A 449 15.13 -45.71 35.04
N HIS A 450 16.18 -45.13 34.44
CA HIS A 450 16.87 -43.98 35.01
C HIS A 450 16.01 -42.71 35.01
N GLU A 451 16.35 -41.74 35.87
CA GLU A 451 15.73 -40.42 35.89
C GLU A 451 15.84 -39.75 34.51
N GLY A 452 14.71 -39.36 33.92
CA GLY A 452 14.67 -38.72 32.60
C GLY A 452 14.72 -39.68 31.40
N MET A 453 14.58 -40.98 31.63
CA MET A 453 14.38 -41.97 30.57
C MET A 453 12.99 -41.81 29.93
N HIS A 454 12.92 -41.92 28.60
CA HIS A 454 11.66 -42.01 27.87
C HIS A 454 11.49 -43.43 27.32
N PRO A 455 10.30 -44.07 27.45
CA PRO A 455 10.09 -45.45 27.02
C PRO A 455 10.44 -45.71 25.55
N ASP A 456 10.17 -44.75 24.65
CA ASP A 456 10.47 -44.87 23.21
C ASP A 456 11.97 -44.83 22.88
N PHE A 457 12.82 -44.36 23.81
CA PHE A 457 14.26 -44.21 23.61
C PHE A 457 15.05 -44.93 24.72
N PRO A 458 14.98 -46.27 24.81
CA PRO A 458 15.68 -47.01 25.85
C PRO A 458 17.20 -46.93 25.68
N PRO A 459 17.96 -46.93 26.79
CA PRO A 459 19.41 -46.99 26.76
C PRO A 459 19.92 -48.20 25.98
N ARG A 460 21.05 -48.02 25.30
CA ARG A 460 21.72 -49.05 24.50
C ARG A 460 23.15 -49.20 24.99
N VAL A 461 23.47 -50.41 25.43
CA VAL A 461 24.79 -50.76 25.95
C VAL A 461 25.24 -52.07 25.32
N TYR A 462 26.35 -52.00 24.60
CA TYR A 462 26.92 -53.13 23.87
C TYR A 462 28.44 -53.09 23.92
N PHE A 463 29.06 -54.25 24.11
CA PHE A 463 30.43 -54.44 23.67
C PHE A 463 30.44 -54.40 22.14
N ASN A 464 31.06 -53.37 21.54
CA ASN A 464 30.93 -53.10 20.11
C ASN A 464 32.23 -53.26 19.33
N GLU A 465 33.39 -53.03 19.97
CA GLU A 465 34.66 -52.92 19.25
C GLU A 465 35.86 -53.32 20.10
N PHE A 466 36.88 -53.84 19.43
CA PHE A 466 38.22 -54.07 19.98
C PHE A 466 39.12 -52.92 19.49
N ASN A 467 39.55 -52.04 20.39
CA ASN A 467 40.44 -50.92 20.06
C ASN A 467 41.92 -51.34 20.22
N ASP A 468 42.86 -50.50 19.76
CA ASP A 468 44.30 -50.77 19.81
C ASP A 468 44.83 -51.19 21.19
N ALA A 469 44.30 -50.61 22.27
CA ALA A 469 44.73 -50.88 23.65
C ALA A 469 43.59 -51.19 24.63
N SER A 470 42.35 -51.41 24.15
CA SER A 470 41.20 -51.65 25.03
C SER A 470 40.06 -52.43 24.39
N LEU A 471 39.24 -53.08 25.22
CA LEU A 471 37.91 -53.57 24.87
C LEU A 471 36.88 -52.44 25.04
N ASN A 472 36.10 -52.12 24.00
CA ASN A 472 35.18 -50.99 24.00
C ASN A 472 33.73 -51.40 24.30
N ILE A 473 33.13 -50.72 25.28
CA ILE A 473 31.71 -50.81 25.59
C ILE A 473 31.05 -49.48 25.19
N LEU A 474 30.24 -49.54 24.13
CA LEU A 474 29.43 -48.42 23.65
C LEU A 474 28.22 -48.23 24.56
N MET A 475 28.09 -47.03 25.12
CA MET A 475 26.98 -46.58 25.95
C MET A 475 26.24 -45.42 25.26
N ILE A 476 24.96 -45.61 24.97
CA ILE A 476 24.07 -44.58 24.42
C ILE A 476 22.82 -44.46 25.28
N TYR A 477 22.47 -43.26 25.70
CA TYR A 477 21.18 -42.98 26.37
C TYR A 477 20.67 -41.58 26.03
N TRP A 478 19.38 -41.35 26.29
CA TRP A 478 18.70 -40.08 26.06
C TRP A 478 18.15 -39.55 27.37
N TYR A 479 18.32 -38.25 27.62
CA TYR A 479 17.82 -37.58 28.82
C TYR A 479 16.69 -36.59 28.49
N HIS A 480 15.60 -36.68 29.23
CA HIS A 480 14.40 -35.87 29.13
C HIS A 480 14.02 -35.31 30.52
N PRO A 481 13.50 -34.08 30.63
CA PRO A 481 13.45 -33.05 29.59
C PRO A 481 14.86 -32.60 29.17
N PRO A 482 15.01 -31.89 28.03
CA PRO A 482 16.31 -31.52 27.44
C PRO A 482 17.04 -30.39 28.20
N ASP A 483 16.99 -30.40 29.53
CA ASP A 483 17.76 -29.54 30.42
C ASP A 483 19.23 -29.98 30.39
N TYR A 484 20.09 -29.07 29.95
CA TYR A 484 21.51 -29.36 29.78
C TYR A 484 22.24 -29.60 31.09
N TRP A 485 21.94 -28.84 32.15
CA TRP A 485 22.67 -28.95 33.41
C TRP A 485 22.19 -30.15 34.23
N ALA A 486 20.88 -30.45 34.19
CA ALA A 486 20.35 -31.68 34.78
C ALA A 486 20.94 -32.92 34.09
N PHE A 487 21.05 -32.90 32.76
CA PHE A 487 21.72 -33.95 31.99
C PHE A 487 23.18 -34.13 32.37
N VAL A 488 23.94 -33.04 32.55
CA VAL A 488 25.36 -33.11 32.95
C VAL A 488 25.48 -33.70 34.36
N ALA A 489 24.67 -33.26 35.32
CA ALA A 489 24.65 -33.81 36.68
C ALA A 489 24.26 -35.30 36.70
N PHE A 490 23.28 -35.70 35.89
CA PHE A 490 22.92 -37.11 35.73
C PHE A 490 24.10 -37.92 35.13
N SER A 491 24.75 -37.38 34.11
CA SER A 491 25.90 -38.01 33.46
C SER A 491 27.08 -38.21 34.41
N GLU A 492 27.32 -37.26 35.32
CA GLU A 492 28.29 -37.39 36.40
C GLU A 492 27.92 -38.55 37.35
N ARG A 493 26.67 -38.60 37.83
CA ARG A 493 26.20 -39.70 38.70
C ARG A 493 26.38 -41.07 38.06
N VAL A 494 26.01 -41.21 36.79
CA VAL A 494 26.19 -42.46 36.01
C VAL A 494 27.67 -42.84 35.95
N ASN A 495 28.56 -41.90 35.63
CA ASN A 495 30.00 -42.18 35.53
C ASN A 495 30.58 -42.65 36.87
N LEU A 496 30.24 -41.97 37.97
CA LEU A 496 30.71 -42.32 39.30
C LEU A 496 30.19 -43.70 39.74
N GLN A 497 28.94 -44.03 39.43
CA GLN A 497 28.38 -45.36 39.71
C GLN A 497 29.06 -46.46 38.90
N ILE A 498 29.35 -46.23 37.62
CA ILE A 498 30.10 -47.19 36.79
C ILE A 498 31.48 -47.44 37.39
N MET A 499 32.20 -46.38 37.77
CA MET A 499 33.50 -46.52 38.42
C MET A 499 33.43 -47.37 39.69
N HIS A 500 32.47 -47.06 40.57
CA HIS A 500 32.28 -47.77 41.84
C HIS A 500 31.94 -49.25 41.66
N GLU A 501 31.04 -49.59 40.73
CA GLU A 501 30.66 -50.98 40.49
C GLU A 501 31.76 -51.77 39.76
N PHE A 502 32.55 -51.12 38.90
CA PHE A 502 33.70 -51.76 38.26
C PHE A 502 34.81 -52.06 39.26
N GLU A 503 35.07 -51.15 40.21
CA GLU A 503 36.04 -51.35 41.28
C GLU A 503 35.68 -52.57 42.16
N LYS A 504 34.40 -52.70 42.56
CA LYS A 504 33.92 -53.84 43.35
C LYS A 504 34.13 -55.19 42.67
N GLU A 505 33.97 -55.24 41.34
CA GLU A 505 34.07 -56.46 40.53
C GLU A 505 35.51 -56.69 40.00
N GLY A 506 36.43 -55.77 40.32
CA GLY A 506 37.82 -55.79 39.86
C GLY A 506 37.92 -55.73 38.33
N ILE A 507 37.13 -54.85 37.71
CA ILE A 507 37.17 -54.54 36.28
C ILE A 507 38.00 -53.27 36.12
N GLU A 508 39.12 -53.37 35.43
CA GLU A 508 40.04 -52.24 35.27
C GLU A 508 39.73 -51.45 34.00
N PHE A 509 39.77 -50.12 34.12
CA PHE A 509 39.69 -49.24 32.96
C PHE A 509 40.98 -49.31 32.17
N ALA A 510 40.86 -49.35 30.84
CA ALA A 510 42.02 -49.35 29.97
C ALA A 510 42.69 -47.97 29.92
N PHE A 511 44.02 -47.99 29.99
CA PHE A 511 44.87 -46.86 29.66
C PHE A 511 45.62 -47.16 28.37
N PRO A 512 46.08 -46.15 27.62
CA PRO A 512 46.94 -46.37 26.46
C PRO A 512 48.15 -47.25 26.86
N THR A 513 48.22 -48.45 26.30
CA THR A 513 49.24 -49.45 26.62
C THR A 513 50.12 -49.68 25.40
N THR A 514 51.43 -49.77 25.61
CA THR A 514 52.39 -50.09 24.55
C THR A 514 53.27 -51.25 24.99
N THR A 515 53.56 -52.14 24.04
CA THR A 515 54.52 -53.23 24.25
C THR A 515 55.87 -52.78 23.72
N THR A 516 56.84 -52.56 24.60
CA THR A 516 58.21 -52.17 24.22
C THR A 516 59.10 -53.40 24.15
N TYR A 517 59.71 -53.65 22.98
CA TYR A 517 60.73 -54.69 22.83
C TYR A 517 62.13 -54.12 23.07
N LEU A 518 62.86 -54.72 24.00
CA LEU A 518 64.25 -54.34 24.28
C LEU A 518 65.19 -55.02 23.27
N ALA A 519 66.22 -54.29 22.81
CA ALA A 519 67.10 -54.72 21.72
C ALA A 519 67.88 -56.03 21.95
N HIS A 520 67.91 -56.54 23.19
CA HIS A 520 68.60 -57.77 23.58
C HIS A 520 67.65 -58.87 24.08
N ASP A 521 66.36 -58.80 23.74
CA ASP A 521 65.41 -59.89 24.07
C ASP A 521 65.72 -61.14 23.23
N GLU A 522 66.28 -62.17 23.86
CA GLU A 522 66.62 -63.46 23.22
C GLU A 522 65.40 -64.13 22.57
N ARG A 523 64.17 -63.82 23.02
CA ARG A 523 62.92 -64.36 22.44
C ARG A 523 62.49 -63.60 21.19
N ARG A 524 63.02 -62.41 20.93
CA ARG A 524 62.67 -61.51 19.82
C ARG A 524 63.91 -60.79 19.28
N PRO A 525 64.87 -61.52 18.66
CA PRO A 525 66.12 -60.94 18.19
C PRO A 525 65.85 -59.88 17.12
N LEU A 526 66.31 -58.65 17.37
CA LEU A 526 66.29 -57.56 16.39
C LEU A 526 67.45 -57.74 15.41
N SER A 527 67.16 -58.24 14.21
CA SER A 527 68.12 -58.25 13.11
C SER A 527 68.26 -56.84 12.52
N ILE A 528 69.22 -56.07 13.03
CA ILE A 528 69.58 -54.78 12.46
C ILE A 528 70.47 -55.03 11.24
N SER A 529 69.90 -54.96 10.03
CA SER A 529 70.69 -54.88 8.80
C SER A 529 71.03 -53.41 8.53
N LEU A 530 72.30 -53.05 8.73
CA LEU A 530 72.82 -51.78 8.21
C LEU A 530 72.90 -51.92 6.68
N SER A 531 72.14 -51.13 5.93
CA SER A 531 72.31 -51.03 4.48
C SER A 531 73.62 -50.30 4.17
N SER A 532 74.73 -51.02 4.15
CA SER A 532 75.98 -50.54 3.58
C SER A 532 75.85 -50.47 2.06
N GLY A 533 75.29 -49.39 1.53
CA GLY A 533 75.17 -49.24 0.07
C GLY A 533 74.33 -48.10 -0.44
N ALA A 534 74.56 -46.87 0.01
CA ALA A 534 74.20 -45.69 -0.78
C ALA A 534 75.51 -44.98 -1.18
N PRO A 535 75.85 -44.89 -2.48
CA PRO A 535 76.98 -44.09 -2.92
C PRO A 535 76.77 -42.62 -2.52
N LEU A 536 77.81 -41.99 -1.96
CA LEU A 536 77.80 -40.55 -1.69
C LEU A 536 77.51 -39.79 -3.00
N PRO A 537 76.62 -38.78 -3.00
CA PRO A 537 76.31 -38.01 -4.20
C PRO A 537 77.56 -37.22 -4.62
N GLY A 538 78.28 -37.69 -5.64
CA GLY A 538 79.49 -37.03 -6.12
C GLY A 538 80.38 -37.77 -7.12
N GLN A 539 80.24 -39.09 -7.31
CA GLN A 539 80.98 -39.78 -8.37
C GLN A 539 80.13 -39.87 -9.64
N ARG A 540 80.35 -38.92 -10.55
CA ARG A 540 79.92 -39.02 -11.95
C ARG A 540 80.72 -40.12 -12.61
N ASP A 541 80.03 -41.16 -13.08
CA ASP A 541 80.60 -42.13 -13.99
C ASP A 541 80.76 -41.48 -15.37
N SER A 542 81.99 -41.49 -15.87
CA SER A 542 82.36 -41.02 -17.20
C SER A 542 82.69 -42.25 -18.02
N ARG A 543 81.69 -42.81 -18.71
CA ARG A 543 81.83 -43.58 -19.97
C ARG A 543 80.46 -44.05 -20.47
N GLU A 544 80.21 -43.61 -21.71
CA GLU A 544 79.37 -44.18 -22.79
C GLU A 544 77.84 -44.25 -22.62
#